data_AF-A0AAN7CSW2-F1
#
_entry.id   AF-A0AAN7CSW2-F1
#
_cell.length_a   1.000
_cell.length_b   1.000
_cell.length_c   1.000
_cell.angle_alpha   90.00
_cell.angle_beta   90.00
_cell.angle_gamma   90.00
#
_symmetry.space_group_name_H-M   'P 1'
#
loop_
_entity.id
_entity.type
_entity.pdbx_description
1 polymer ?
#
loop_
_entity_poly.entity_id
_entity_poly.type
_entity_poly.pdbx_seq_one_letter_code
_entity_poly.pdbx_strand_id
1 'polypeptide(L)'
;MAKSSHAANNAVIAEPLAQQHSDNVQVIVKLRSTSKAALNCPISSDDWEKSLLSIFSDSPDTDDRRSTPSEDAHSCGPDLSQYRVHSDDIEDFNDGFDDMDDDKQDFGESSHSSERSSLDEFAEWKWLEQIDGIASVDHNQVADCDAKLIRRWRIRNYYDHEIRKGSGAWGRELNRGDILLFESLNIEPRWQHQGVGAKVVNAILEKVRSMSAGFFAFAQPGYLTGDLNYDCEDGEEDSMTAEKQLAASEHFWRSLGFRRDWDEPERSKEKEPIREPLQTVLNSLSDSSALDGECVRQLQETFPSEANAPSPMYVDENLRNAEGHTPLEALQSSLEENRTRRRFIMATTVISDDFEGFSSSEIACLAALTGTEILDIAELSNQDISAISSATDDMVSRFPKINTIRHTLRLQYGCTCGECLGGFLSPKMRFALLCQAQYRHDTLNEALHASGSEWVAMNAPELVYLATPVRQNMNTNKSMRQGFTNMCKHIARCLEKKRVPNEETVLHLYRSETSEWPPVTAHYLQRGGTVAAVVMMLFNHAMHGDEWAGDGTHLDSHEDEIKKLPVCRNDHEFGISMVQYVDLFGREIGAC
;
A
#
# COMPACT_ATOMS: atom_id res chain seq x y z
N MET A 1 -28.51 49.64 -65.39
CA MET A 1 -29.15 50.64 -64.52
C MET A 1 -29.04 50.17 -63.08
N ALA A 2 -28.93 51.08 -62.10
CA ALA A 2 -28.54 50.72 -60.73
C ALA A 2 -29.70 50.81 -59.72
N LYS A 3 -29.70 49.85 -58.78
CA LYS A 3 -30.24 49.91 -57.40
C LYS A 3 -29.28 49.04 -56.58
N SER A 4 -28.61 49.43 -55.50
CA SER A 4 -28.93 50.37 -54.39
C SER A 4 -29.94 49.80 -53.39
N SER A 5 -29.40 49.31 -52.27
CA SER A 5 -30.03 49.17 -50.96
C SER A 5 -28.90 49.16 -49.91
N HIS A 6 -28.92 50.07 -48.95
CA HIS A 6 -27.92 50.13 -47.88
C HIS A 6 -28.15 49.02 -46.84
N ALA A 7 -27.06 48.52 -46.26
CA ALA A 7 -27.03 47.99 -44.90
C ALA A 7 -26.13 48.92 -44.05
N ALA A 8 -26.50 49.15 -42.79
CA ALA A 8 -25.82 50.09 -41.91
C ALA A 8 -24.86 49.38 -40.93
N ASN A 9 -23.70 49.98 -40.69
CA ASN A 9 -22.74 49.49 -39.70
C ASN A 9 -23.19 49.89 -38.28
N ASN A 10 -23.59 48.93 -37.46
CA ASN A 10 -23.68 49.09 -36.00
C ASN A 10 -22.48 48.40 -35.34
N ALA A 11 -21.33 49.09 -35.29
CA ALA A 11 -20.21 48.67 -34.47
C ALA A 11 -20.42 49.17 -33.03
N VAL A 12 -20.97 48.31 -32.16
CA VAL A 12 -21.06 48.59 -30.73
C VAL A 12 -19.67 48.39 -30.12
N ILE A 13 -19.04 49.49 -29.71
CA ILE A 13 -17.80 49.44 -28.93
C ILE A 13 -18.19 49.09 -27.50
N ALA A 14 -17.82 47.88 -27.05
CA ALA A 14 -17.94 47.47 -25.66
C ALA A 14 -16.69 47.94 -24.89
N GLU A 15 -16.88 48.81 -23.89
CA GLU A 15 -15.81 49.21 -22.97
C GLU A 15 -15.57 48.10 -21.91
N PRO A 16 -14.32 47.91 -21.43
CA PRO A 16 -13.96 46.78 -20.57
C PRO A 16 -14.35 47.01 -19.10
N LEU A 17 -15.60 46.70 -18.75
CA LEU A 17 -16.09 46.72 -17.36
C LEU A 17 -15.43 45.69 -16.42
N ALA A 18 -14.66 44.73 -16.94
CA ALA A 18 -14.23 43.54 -16.22
C ALA A 18 -13.10 43.72 -15.18
N GLN A 19 -12.40 44.87 -15.15
CA GLN A 19 -11.22 45.04 -14.27
C GLN A 19 -11.50 45.73 -12.92
N GLN A 20 -12.67 46.36 -12.73
CA GLN A 20 -12.91 47.21 -11.55
C GLN A 20 -13.22 46.46 -10.24
N HIS A 21 -13.51 45.15 -10.31
CA HIS A 21 -13.88 44.34 -9.13
C HIS A 21 -12.70 43.68 -8.41
N SER A 22 -11.52 43.60 -9.04
CA SER A 22 -10.32 42.94 -8.50
C SER A 22 -9.88 43.47 -7.13
N ASP A 23 -10.00 44.78 -6.91
CA ASP A 23 -9.17 45.49 -5.91
C ASP A 23 -9.77 45.48 -4.49
N ASN A 24 -11.05 45.09 -4.36
CA ASN A 24 -11.71 44.90 -3.06
C ASN A 24 -11.54 43.48 -2.49
N VAL A 25 -10.83 42.59 -3.18
CA VAL A 25 -10.67 41.18 -2.76
C VAL A 25 -9.61 41.06 -1.67
N GLN A 26 -10.06 40.83 -0.43
CA GLN A 26 -9.18 40.59 0.72
C GLN A 26 -8.77 39.12 0.77
N VAL A 27 -7.47 38.84 0.62
CA VAL A 27 -6.88 37.50 0.81
C VAL A 27 -6.31 37.37 2.23
N ILE A 28 -6.63 36.26 2.89
CA ILE A 28 -6.14 35.91 4.23
C ILE A 28 -5.51 34.52 4.14
N VAL A 29 -4.23 34.40 4.48
CA VAL A 29 -3.53 33.11 4.56
C VAL A 29 -3.42 32.67 6.02
N LYS A 30 -4.04 31.53 6.34
CA LYS A 30 -4.05 30.90 7.66
C LYS A 30 -3.05 29.75 7.71
N LEU A 31 -2.52 29.48 8.90
CA LEU A 31 -1.73 28.29 9.19
C LEU A 31 -2.51 27.47 10.22
N ARG A 32 -2.71 26.16 10.01
CA ARG A 32 -3.28 25.28 11.03
C ARG A 32 -2.20 24.36 11.58
N SER A 33 -2.18 24.19 12.90
CA SER A 33 -1.48 23.05 13.50
C SER A 33 -2.35 21.81 13.26
N THR A 34 -1.81 20.81 12.59
CA THR A 34 -2.44 19.50 12.35
C THR A 34 -2.61 18.66 13.62
N SER A 35 -2.02 19.07 14.75
CA SER A 35 -2.15 18.31 15.99
C SER A 35 -3.57 18.37 16.57
N LYS A 36 -4.24 17.21 16.65
CA LYS A 36 -5.52 17.04 17.40
C LYS A 36 -5.46 17.57 18.85
N ALA A 37 -4.25 17.67 19.43
CA ALA A 37 -4.01 18.30 20.73
C ALA A 37 -4.41 19.79 20.80
N ALA A 38 -4.38 20.53 19.69
CA ALA A 38 -4.77 21.94 19.65
C ALA A 38 -6.29 22.15 19.72
N LEU A 39 -7.10 21.17 19.30
CA LEU A 39 -8.56 21.26 19.26
C LEU A 39 -9.23 20.99 20.61
N ASN A 40 -8.54 20.31 21.54
CA ASN A 40 -9.06 19.95 22.87
C ASN A 40 -8.47 20.82 24.00
N CYS A 41 -8.03 22.05 23.70
CA CYS A 41 -7.45 22.97 24.69
C CYS A 41 -8.40 24.16 24.97
N PRO A 42 -9.25 24.11 26.01
CA PRO A 42 -10.16 25.19 26.36
C PRO A 42 -9.42 26.31 27.11
N ILE A 43 -8.61 27.09 26.39
CA ILE A 43 -7.92 28.26 26.93
C ILE A 43 -8.44 29.52 26.24
N SER A 44 -8.85 30.49 27.06
CA SER A 44 -9.37 31.81 26.65
C SER A 44 -8.32 32.63 25.88
N SER A 45 -8.79 33.68 25.22
CA SER A 45 -7.94 34.82 24.89
C SER A 45 -7.27 35.41 26.15
N ASP A 46 -6.24 36.22 25.91
CA ASP A 46 -5.56 37.13 26.85
C ASP A 46 -4.60 36.51 27.90
N ASP A 47 -3.35 36.18 27.52
CA ASP A 47 -2.19 36.48 28.40
C ASP A 47 -0.78 36.56 27.76
N TRP A 48 -0.63 37.11 26.54
CA TRP A 48 0.68 37.12 25.84
C TRP A 48 1.66 38.23 26.26
N GLU A 49 1.24 39.23 27.05
CA GLU A 49 2.11 40.36 27.44
C GLU A 49 3.10 40.04 28.57
N LYS A 50 2.88 38.99 29.37
CA LYS A 50 3.64 38.76 30.62
C LYS A 50 5.05 38.19 30.45
N SER A 51 5.43 37.67 29.28
CA SER A 51 6.73 36.99 29.07
C SER A 51 7.83 37.84 28.41
N LEU A 52 7.58 39.11 28.09
CA LEU A 52 8.58 39.98 27.43
C LEU A 52 9.36 40.91 28.38
N LEU A 53 9.08 40.89 29.68
CA LEU A 53 9.69 41.79 30.68
C LEU A 53 10.76 41.14 31.59
N SER A 54 11.17 39.91 31.34
CA SER A 54 12.19 39.19 32.14
C SER A 54 13.56 39.04 31.46
N ILE A 55 13.80 39.74 30.34
CA ILE A 55 15.01 39.56 29.50
C ILE A 55 16.10 40.62 29.78
N PHE A 56 15.79 41.71 30.50
CA PHE A 56 16.75 42.77 30.84
C PHE A 56 16.69 43.20 32.31
N SER A 57 17.46 42.53 33.16
CA SER A 57 18.01 43.06 34.43
C SER A 57 19.19 42.17 34.87
N ASP A 58 20.29 42.80 35.28
CA ASP A 58 21.63 42.20 35.26
C ASP A 58 22.00 41.27 36.44
N SER A 59 23.10 40.56 36.24
CA SER A 59 23.96 39.85 37.22
C SER A 59 24.71 40.85 38.16
N PRO A 60 25.54 40.46 39.17
CA PRO A 60 26.21 39.15 39.40
C PRO A 60 26.33 38.67 40.88
N ASP A 61 27.23 37.69 41.09
CA ASP A 61 27.95 37.29 42.32
C ASP A 61 27.19 36.48 43.42
N THR A 62 27.79 35.50 44.13
CA THR A 62 29.15 34.89 44.11
C THR A 62 29.16 33.45 44.71
N ASP A 63 30.20 32.65 44.38
CA ASP A 63 30.85 31.58 45.19
C ASP A 63 30.06 30.35 45.74
N ASP A 64 30.62 29.15 45.99
CA ASP A 64 31.92 28.48 45.70
C ASP A 64 31.76 26.94 45.98
N ARG A 65 32.76 26.12 45.61
CA ARG A 65 33.11 24.75 46.11
C ARG A 65 32.58 23.47 45.43
N ARG A 66 33.39 23.03 44.44
CA ARG A 66 34.13 21.74 44.42
C ARG A 66 33.60 20.54 45.23
N SER A 67 33.38 19.39 44.56
CA SER A 67 34.32 18.24 44.54
C SER A 67 33.68 16.91 44.09
N THR A 68 34.47 16.08 43.41
CA THR A 68 34.26 14.64 43.12
C THR A 68 35.63 13.94 43.26
N PRO A 69 35.77 12.60 43.11
CA PRO A 69 34.81 11.49 43.29
C PRO A 69 35.31 10.47 44.36
N SER A 70 34.59 9.36 44.58
CA SER A 70 35.23 8.08 44.95
C SER A 70 34.42 6.88 44.44
N GLU A 71 35.11 5.75 44.26
CA GLU A 71 34.51 4.43 44.09
C GLU A 71 34.03 3.88 45.44
N ASP A 72 33.11 2.89 45.46
CA ASP A 72 33.46 1.53 45.87
C ASP A 72 32.29 0.55 45.66
N ALA A 73 32.59 -0.76 45.65
CA ALA A 73 31.60 -1.82 45.45
C ALA A 73 31.19 -2.51 46.76
N HIS A 74 29.97 -3.05 46.85
CA HIS A 74 29.70 -4.22 47.69
C HIS A 74 28.56 -5.11 47.19
N SER A 75 28.78 -6.42 47.33
CA SER A 75 27.81 -7.50 47.14
C SER A 75 26.88 -7.63 48.35
N CYS A 76 25.61 -7.99 48.12
CA CYS A 76 24.97 -9.13 48.81
C CYS A 76 23.59 -9.47 48.20
N GLY A 77 23.28 -10.78 48.12
CA GLY A 77 21.90 -11.28 48.02
C GLY A 77 21.22 -11.33 49.40
N PRO A 78 20.02 -11.95 49.54
CA PRO A 78 19.87 -13.37 49.15
C PRO A 78 18.54 -13.76 48.45
N ASP A 79 18.51 -15.03 48.04
CA ASP A 79 17.34 -15.82 47.65
C ASP A 79 16.26 -15.89 48.75
N LEU A 80 14.98 -15.77 48.34
CA LEU A 80 13.81 -16.21 49.11
C LEU A 80 12.78 -16.90 48.19
N SER A 81 13.11 -18.11 47.77
CA SER A 81 12.15 -19.13 47.33
C SER A 81 11.16 -19.51 48.45
N GLN A 82 10.11 -20.25 48.06
CA GLN A 82 9.06 -20.84 48.91
C GLN A 82 7.95 -19.90 49.44
N TYR A 83 6.82 -19.89 48.73
CA TYR A 83 5.52 -20.05 49.39
C TYR A 83 4.73 -21.18 48.73
N ARG A 84 4.26 -22.13 49.54
CA ARG A 84 3.45 -23.27 49.14
C ARG A 84 2.33 -23.39 50.17
N VAL A 85 1.10 -23.07 49.77
CA VAL A 85 -0.08 -23.19 50.62
C VAL A 85 -0.99 -24.25 50.00
N HIS A 86 -1.57 -25.09 50.85
CA HIS A 86 -2.49 -26.13 50.42
C HIS A 86 -3.93 -25.59 50.30
N SER A 87 -4.79 -26.47 49.78
CA SER A 87 -6.26 -26.40 49.83
C SER A 87 -6.84 -25.94 51.17
N ASP A 88 -8.08 -25.46 51.17
CA ASP A 88 -9.24 -26.29 51.54
C ASP A 88 -10.58 -25.64 51.13
N ASP A 89 -11.53 -26.52 50.82
CA ASP A 89 -13.00 -26.45 50.67
C ASP A 89 -13.78 -25.12 50.79
N ILE A 90 -14.63 -24.84 49.78
CA ILE A 90 -15.93 -24.16 49.92
C ILE A 90 -16.97 -24.90 49.04
N GLU A 91 -18.12 -25.25 49.62
CA GLU A 91 -19.27 -25.87 48.95
C GLU A 91 -20.31 -24.83 48.49
N ASP A 92 -21.30 -25.28 47.69
CA ASP A 92 -22.61 -24.67 47.44
C ASP A 92 -22.74 -23.16 47.18
N PHE A 93 -23.02 -22.81 45.92
CA PHE A 93 -24.16 -21.93 45.62
C PHE A 93 -24.88 -22.41 44.35
N ASN A 94 -26.21 -22.48 44.39
CA ASN A 94 -27.05 -23.10 43.36
C ASN A 94 -28.30 -22.22 43.14
N ASP A 95 -28.12 -21.12 42.43
CA ASP A 95 -29.18 -20.18 42.07
C ASP A 95 -29.62 -20.41 40.62
N GLY A 96 -30.89 -20.82 40.44
CA GLY A 96 -31.53 -20.88 39.13
C GLY A 96 -32.04 -19.51 38.69
N PHE A 97 -32.10 -19.29 37.37
CA PHE A 97 -32.66 -18.06 36.79
C PHE A 97 -33.62 -18.45 35.67
N ASP A 98 -34.92 -18.25 35.91
CA ASP A 98 -35.99 -18.55 34.96
C ASP A 98 -36.22 -17.39 33.96
N ASP A 99 -36.96 -17.67 32.89
CA ASP A 99 -37.21 -16.78 31.76
C ASP A 99 -37.97 -15.48 32.11
N MET A 100 -37.65 -14.38 31.41
CA MET A 100 -38.64 -13.38 30.98
C MET A 100 -38.22 -12.71 29.66
N ASP A 101 -39.06 -12.85 28.63
CA ASP A 101 -39.11 -11.94 27.47
C ASP A 101 -39.73 -10.59 27.88
N ASP A 102 -39.40 -9.49 27.17
CA ASP A 102 -40.41 -8.50 26.73
C ASP A 102 -39.91 -7.59 25.58
N ASP A 103 -40.83 -7.12 24.75
CA ASP A 103 -40.59 -6.31 23.53
C ASP A 103 -40.20 -4.84 23.81
N LYS A 104 -39.49 -4.21 22.85
CA LYS A 104 -39.73 -2.83 22.31
C LYS A 104 -38.79 -2.57 21.13
N GLN A 105 -39.30 -2.51 19.89
CA GLN A 105 -40.02 -1.39 19.24
C GLN A 105 -39.09 -0.35 18.57
N ASP A 106 -38.99 -0.55 17.26
CA ASP A 106 -38.62 0.39 16.20
C ASP A 106 -39.20 1.81 16.36
N PHE A 107 -38.36 2.82 16.14
CA PHE A 107 -38.72 4.18 15.71
C PHE A 107 -37.52 4.83 15.03
N GLY A 108 -37.59 5.04 13.71
CA GLY A 108 -36.64 5.85 12.96
C GLY A 108 -37.17 7.25 12.66
N GLU A 109 -36.30 8.26 12.67
CA GLU A 109 -36.56 9.57 12.07
C GLU A 109 -35.25 10.15 11.52
N SER A 110 -35.30 10.92 10.42
CA SER A 110 -34.11 11.29 9.64
C SER A 110 -33.83 12.79 9.63
N SER A 111 -32.54 13.15 9.69
CA SER A 111 -32.08 14.53 9.53
C SER A 111 -30.79 14.59 8.70
N HIS A 112 -30.90 14.94 7.42
CA HIS A 112 -29.74 15.16 6.57
C HIS A 112 -29.07 16.51 6.90
N SER A 113 -27.94 16.47 7.60
CA SER A 113 -26.91 17.51 7.58
C SER A 113 -25.69 17.01 6.80
N SER A 114 -25.11 17.84 5.95
CA SER A 114 -24.06 17.44 5.02
C SER A 114 -22.68 17.29 5.69
N GLU A 115 -22.41 16.13 6.28
CA GLU A 115 -21.10 15.76 6.81
C GLU A 115 -20.08 15.51 5.68
N ARG A 116 -19.42 16.59 5.24
CA ARG A 116 -18.24 16.54 4.34
C ARG A 116 -17.00 17.11 5.03
N SER A 117 -16.59 16.51 6.16
CA SER A 117 -15.26 16.72 6.77
C SER A 117 -14.99 15.69 7.90
N SER A 118 -14.63 14.46 7.56
CA SER A 118 -14.29 13.41 8.55
C SER A 118 -13.11 12.51 8.18
N LEU A 119 -12.60 12.59 6.94
CA LEU A 119 -11.47 11.80 6.43
C LEU A 119 -10.43 12.70 5.72
N ASP A 120 -9.84 13.65 6.46
CA ASP A 120 -8.47 14.06 6.14
C ASP A 120 -7.54 13.03 6.77
N GLU A 121 -7.24 11.98 6.00
CA GLU A 121 -6.34 10.88 6.37
C GLU A 121 -4.94 11.38 6.78
N PHE A 122 -4.57 12.58 6.32
CA PHE A 122 -3.28 13.21 6.60
C PHE A 122 -3.29 14.10 7.85
N ALA A 123 -4.44 14.34 8.49
CA ALA A 123 -4.55 15.13 9.72
C ALA A 123 -3.83 14.51 10.93
N GLU A 124 -3.54 13.20 10.89
CA GLU A 124 -2.77 12.48 11.92
C GLU A 124 -1.27 12.86 11.91
N TRP A 125 -0.77 13.36 10.77
CA TRP A 125 0.65 13.45 10.46
C TRP A 125 1.26 14.76 10.98
N LYS A 126 1.63 14.77 12.27
CA LYS A 126 2.19 15.91 13.05
C LYS A 126 3.32 16.72 12.39
N TRP A 127 3.94 16.26 11.31
CA TRP A 127 4.99 16.98 10.58
C TRP A 127 4.49 17.86 9.43
N LEU A 128 3.25 17.66 8.98
CA LEU A 128 2.56 18.35 7.90
C LEU A 128 2.00 19.69 8.38
N GLU A 129 2.38 20.80 7.76
CA GLU A 129 1.87 22.14 8.10
C GLU A 129 0.80 22.57 7.07
N GLN A 130 -0.47 22.58 7.48
CA GLN A 130 -1.60 23.00 6.64
C GLN A 130 -1.64 24.54 6.50
N ILE A 131 -1.83 25.01 5.28
CA ILE A 131 -1.87 26.42 4.89
C ILE A 131 -3.11 26.64 4.02
N ASP A 132 -4.08 27.41 4.52
CA ASP A 132 -5.28 27.76 3.74
C ASP A 132 -5.17 29.22 3.27
N GLY A 133 -5.31 29.46 1.96
CA GLY A 133 -5.48 30.80 1.40
C GLY A 133 -6.95 31.07 1.06
N ILE A 134 -7.58 31.99 1.79
CA ILE A 134 -9.01 32.33 1.62
C ILE A 134 -9.13 33.74 1.04
N ALA A 135 -9.86 33.91 -0.06
CA ALA A 135 -10.25 35.21 -0.59
C ALA A 135 -11.68 35.56 -0.18
N SER A 136 -11.92 36.82 0.16
CA SER A 136 -13.25 37.31 0.56
C SER A 136 -13.54 38.72 0.06
N VAL A 137 -14.83 39.01 -0.14
CA VAL A 137 -15.37 40.32 -0.53
C VAL A 137 -16.64 40.57 0.29
N ASP A 138 -16.71 41.71 0.96
CA ASP A 138 -17.82 42.08 1.87
C ASP A 138 -18.17 40.97 2.87
N HIS A 139 -17.12 40.33 3.42
CA HIS A 139 -17.15 39.16 4.32
C HIS A 139 -17.63 37.83 3.73
N ASN A 140 -18.03 37.77 2.46
CA ASN A 140 -18.35 36.52 1.77
C ASN A 140 -17.07 35.89 1.21
N GLN A 141 -16.92 34.56 1.35
CA GLN A 141 -15.82 33.80 0.74
C GLN A 141 -16.07 33.66 -0.78
N VAL A 142 -15.06 33.98 -1.58
CA VAL A 142 -15.12 33.97 -3.06
C VAL A 142 -14.10 33.05 -3.72
N ALA A 143 -13.06 32.67 -2.98
CA ALA A 143 -12.13 31.61 -3.34
C ALA A 143 -11.46 31.01 -2.10
N ASP A 144 -10.98 29.78 -2.22
CA ASP A 144 -10.20 29.05 -1.22
C ASP A 144 -9.15 28.17 -1.90
N CYS A 145 -8.10 27.85 -1.17
CA CYS A 145 -6.94 27.13 -1.67
C CYS A 145 -6.25 26.42 -0.51
N ASP A 146 -6.31 25.09 -0.51
CA ASP A 146 -5.64 24.24 0.48
C ASP A 146 -4.24 23.89 -0.02
N ALA A 147 -3.24 24.13 0.83
CA ALA A 147 -1.86 23.79 0.55
C ALA A 147 -1.16 23.20 1.78
N LYS A 148 -0.26 22.25 1.56
CA LYS A 148 0.50 21.57 2.61
C LYS A 148 1.99 21.86 2.48
N LEU A 149 2.57 22.38 3.56
CA LEU A 149 4.01 22.64 3.69
C LEU A 149 4.68 21.50 4.46
N ILE A 150 5.56 20.78 3.76
CA ILE A 150 6.34 19.67 4.28
C ILE A 150 7.74 20.18 4.63
N ARG A 151 8.05 20.19 5.93
CA ARG A 151 9.36 20.62 6.42
C ARG A 151 10.42 19.56 6.18
N ARG A 152 11.42 19.84 5.33
CA ARG A 152 12.40 18.82 4.90
C ARG A 152 13.21 18.23 6.05
N TRP A 153 13.44 18.98 7.13
CA TRP A 153 14.12 18.46 8.30
C TRP A 153 13.30 17.41 9.08
N ARG A 154 11.97 17.45 9.00
CA ARG A 154 11.08 16.45 9.64
C ARG A 154 11.02 15.14 8.87
N ILE A 155 11.09 15.21 7.54
CA ILE A 155 11.11 14.04 6.66
C ILE A 155 12.54 13.58 6.27
N ARG A 156 13.60 14.11 6.89
CA ARG A 156 15.00 13.69 6.62
C ARG A 156 15.16 12.16 6.71
N ASN A 157 14.59 11.56 7.74
CA ASN A 157 14.66 10.12 8.01
C ASN A 157 13.96 9.25 6.94
N TYR A 158 13.30 9.84 5.93
CA TYR A 158 12.76 9.14 4.77
C TYR A 158 13.74 9.20 3.59
N TYR A 159 14.41 10.33 3.33
CA TYR A 159 15.37 10.46 2.22
C TYR A 159 16.60 9.54 2.34
N ASP A 160 17.07 9.32 3.57
CA ASP A 160 18.23 8.47 3.84
C ASP A 160 17.82 6.98 4.08
N HIS A 161 16.52 6.65 3.98
CA HIS A 161 15.96 5.33 4.26
C HIS A 161 16.00 4.43 3.02
N GLU A 162 16.55 3.22 3.13
CA GLU A 162 16.84 2.40 1.95
C GLU A 162 15.64 2.12 1.04
N ILE A 163 14.44 1.98 1.61
CA ILE A 163 13.15 1.75 0.93
C ILE A 163 12.33 3.04 0.82
N ARG A 164 12.20 3.83 1.91
CA ARG A 164 11.29 4.99 1.96
C ARG A 164 11.80 6.28 1.30
N LYS A 165 13.01 6.27 0.71
CA LYS A 165 13.60 7.39 -0.05
C LYS A 165 12.90 7.73 -1.38
N GLY A 166 11.88 6.95 -1.76
CA GLY A 166 11.23 7.04 -3.06
C GLY A 166 12.12 6.52 -4.20
N SER A 167 11.66 6.65 -5.44
CA SER A 167 12.36 6.15 -6.64
C SER A 167 13.63 6.93 -7.01
N GLY A 168 13.99 8.00 -6.30
CA GLY A 168 15.08 8.89 -6.68
C GLY A 168 14.82 9.74 -7.94
N ALA A 169 13.64 9.64 -8.56
CA ALA A 169 13.30 10.35 -9.81
C ALA A 169 13.46 11.89 -9.73
N TRP A 170 13.34 12.47 -8.53
CA TRP A 170 13.57 13.89 -8.25
C TRP A 170 15.05 14.28 -8.04
N GLY A 171 15.98 13.38 -8.40
CA GLY A 171 17.41 13.63 -8.52
C GLY A 171 18.09 14.16 -7.25
N ARG A 172 18.76 15.32 -7.39
CA ARG A 172 19.32 16.10 -6.27
C ARG A 172 18.56 17.40 -6.03
N GLU A 173 17.51 17.63 -6.80
CA GLU A 173 16.75 18.88 -6.86
C GLU A 173 15.96 19.03 -5.55
N LEU A 174 15.15 18.02 -5.19
CA LEU A 174 14.43 17.97 -3.90
C LEU A 174 15.31 17.64 -2.68
N ASN A 175 16.63 17.56 -2.83
CA ASN A 175 17.55 17.43 -1.69
C ASN A 175 17.85 18.77 -0.99
N ARG A 176 17.11 19.84 -1.30
CA ARG A 176 17.22 21.18 -0.71
C ARG A 176 15.86 21.84 -0.56
N GLY A 177 15.75 22.76 0.41
CA GLY A 177 14.50 23.48 0.70
C GLY A 177 13.41 22.63 1.37
N ASP A 178 12.30 23.27 1.73
CA ASP A 178 11.03 22.60 2.09
C ASP A 178 10.22 22.25 0.82
N ILE A 179 9.10 21.53 0.95
CA ILE A 179 8.19 21.22 -0.17
C ILE A 179 6.80 21.80 0.14
N LEU A 180 6.22 22.54 -0.81
CA LEU A 180 4.85 23.04 -0.78
C LEU A 180 4.03 22.32 -1.84
N LEU A 181 2.92 21.71 -1.42
CA LEU A 181 1.94 21.10 -2.31
C LEU A 181 0.66 21.93 -2.31
N PHE A 182 0.15 22.31 -3.49
CA PHE A 182 -1.20 22.85 -3.65
C PHE A 182 -2.15 21.68 -3.95
N GLU A 183 -3.15 21.45 -3.08
CA GLU A 183 -4.12 20.36 -3.21
C GLU A 183 -5.42 20.84 -3.87
N SER A 184 -5.91 22.02 -3.49
CA SER A 184 -7.15 22.61 -4.01
C SER A 184 -6.94 24.07 -4.41
N LEU A 185 -7.75 24.56 -5.37
CA LEU A 185 -7.92 25.97 -5.65
C LEU A 185 -9.33 26.18 -6.21
N ASN A 186 -10.28 26.50 -5.35
CA ASN A 186 -11.66 26.75 -5.71
C ASN A 186 -11.90 28.26 -5.87
N ILE A 187 -12.61 28.66 -6.91
CA ILE A 187 -12.96 30.07 -7.19
C ILE A 187 -14.42 30.10 -7.63
N GLU A 188 -15.27 30.87 -6.93
CA GLU A 188 -16.68 31.05 -7.33
C GLU A 188 -16.72 31.50 -8.80
N PRO A 189 -17.57 30.90 -9.67
CA PRO A 189 -17.58 31.18 -11.11
C PRO A 189 -17.63 32.66 -11.51
N ARG A 190 -18.25 33.52 -10.68
CA ARG A 190 -18.30 34.97 -10.90
C ARG A 190 -16.96 35.69 -10.75
N TRP A 191 -16.03 35.12 -9.97
CA TRP A 191 -14.71 35.68 -9.64
C TRP A 191 -13.57 35.01 -10.42
N GLN A 192 -13.87 33.97 -11.20
CA GLN A 192 -12.95 33.38 -12.16
C GLN A 192 -12.51 34.42 -13.21
N HIS A 193 -11.33 34.23 -13.78
CA HIS A 193 -10.65 35.16 -14.71
C HIS A 193 -10.36 36.58 -14.19
N GLN A 194 -10.89 37.00 -13.03
CA GLN A 194 -10.58 38.30 -12.39
C GLN A 194 -9.23 38.32 -11.63
N GLY A 195 -8.39 37.30 -11.80
CA GLY A 195 -7.09 37.18 -11.12
C GLY A 195 -7.14 36.76 -9.65
N VAL A 196 -8.32 36.44 -9.08
CA VAL A 196 -8.47 36.08 -7.65
C VAL A 196 -7.58 34.89 -7.26
N GLY A 197 -7.62 33.79 -8.02
CA GLY A 197 -6.75 32.64 -7.76
C GLY A 197 -5.25 32.97 -7.81
N ALA A 198 -4.85 33.88 -8.71
CA ALA A 198 -3.47 34.35 -8.78
C ALA A 198 -3.08 35.17 -7.53
N LYS A 199 -3.99 35.96 -6.95
CA LYS A 199 -3.76 36.65 -5.67
C LYS A 199 -3.63 35.65 -4.51
N VAL A 200 -4.49 34.63 -4.46
CA VAL A 200 -4.47 33.59 -3.42
C VAL A 200 -3.17 32.77 -3.45
N VAL A 201 -2.81 32.22 -4.62
CA VAL A 201 -1.58 31.42 -4.77
C VAL A 201 -0.34 32.25 -4.48
N ASN A 202 -0.25 33.51 -4.96
CA ASN A 202 0.90 34.36 -4.63
C ASN A 202 0.98 34.69 -3.13
N ALA A 203 -0.15 34.93 -2.44
CA ALA A 203 -0.15 35.17 -1.01
C ALA A 203 0.34 33.93 -0.22
N ILE A 204 -0.04 32.71 -0.64
CA ILE A 204 0.49 31.46 -0.06
C ILE A 204 2.00 31.36 -0.32
N LEU A 205 2.45 31.58 -1.57
CA LEU A 205 3.87 31.54 -1.91
C LEU A 205 4.70 32.57 -1.11
N GLU A 206 4.20 33.79 -0.94
CA GLU A 206 4.83 34.82 -0.09
C GLU A 206 4.85 34.44 1.39
N LYS A 207 3.75 33.85 1.89
CA LYS A 207 3.69 33.34 3.26
C LYS A 207 4.76 32.27 3.48
N VAL A 208 4.93 31.32 2.56
CA VAL A 208 5.97 30.27 2.67
C VAL A 208 7.38 30.86 2.49
N ARG A 209 7.59 31.83 1.60
CA ARG A 209 8.86 32.58 1.48
C ARG A 209 9.25 33.27 2.80
N SER A 210 8.28 33.74 3.59
CA SER A 210 8.54 34.34 4.92
C SER A 210 8.90 33.33 6.02
N MET A 211 8.68 32.03 5.79
CA MET A 211 8.80 30.96 6.78
C MET A 211 9.83 29.88 6.43
N SER A 212 10.47 29.95 5.26
CA SER A 212 11.44 28.95 4.80
C SER A 212 12.58 29.61 4.02
N ALA A 213 13.79 29.09 4.18
CA ALA A 213 14.99 29.57 3.48
C ALA A 213 14.99 29.27 1.97
N GLY A 214 14.06 28.43 1.52
CA GLY A 214 13.83 28.05 0.12
C GLY A 214 12.93 26.82 0.06
N PHE A 215 12.13 26.69 -0.99
CA PHE A 215 11.21 25.57 -1.15
C PHE A 215 10.90 25.29 -2.61
N PHE A 216 10.43 24.07 -2.90
CA PHE A 216 9.81 23.71 -4.16
C PHE A 216 8.29 23.78 -4.03
N ALA A 217 7.60 24.22 -5.07
CA ALA A 217 6.15 24.30 -5.11
C ALA A 217 5.60 23.38 -6.21
N PHE A 218 4.69 22.49 -5.86
CA PHE A 218 3.98 21.60 -6.77
C PHE A 218 2.50 21.93 -6.78
N ALA A 219 1.88 21.82 -7.94
CA ALA A 219 0.44 21.91 -8.13
C ALA A 219 0.04 20.96 -9.26
N GLN A 220 -1.05 20.24 -9.10
CA GLN A 220 -1.62 19.41 -10.16
C GLN A 220 -2.63 20.25 -10.96
N PRO A 221 -2.46 20.42 -12.28
CA PRO A 221 -3.47 21.06 -13.12
C PRO A 221 -4.73 20.17 -13.16
N GLY A 222 -5.82 20.64 -12.55
CA GLY A 222 -7.13 20.00 -12.56
C GLY A 222 -8.18 20.81 -13.34
N TYR A 223 -9.35 20.22 -13.55
CA TYR A 223 -10.52 20.83 -14.19
C TYR A 223 -11.68 21.00 -13.18
N LEU A 224 -12.69 21.81 -13.51
CA LEU A 224 -13.79 22.14 -12.61
C LEU A 224 -14.88 21.06 -12.65
N THR A 225 -14.80 20.09 -11.75
CA THR A 225 -15.79 19.00 -11.60
C THR A 225 -17.22 19.49 -11.31
N GLY A 226 -17.39 20.73 -10.83
CA GLY A 226 -18.69 21.36 -10.63
C GLY A 226 -19.37 21.88 -11.91
N ASP A 227 -18.62 22.04 -13.01
CA ASP A 227 -19.15 22.50 -14.31
C ASP A 227 -19.36 21.33 -15.31
N LEU A 228 -19.02 20.09 -14.91
CA LEU A 228 -19.34 18.88 -15.68
C LEU A 228 -20.78 18.46 -15.39
N ASN A 229 -21.66 18.76 -16.35
CA ASN A 229 -23.09 18.48 -16.24
C ASN A 229 -23.38 17.01 -16.61
N TYR A 230 -23.29 16.11 -15.63
CA TYR A 230 -23.42 14.63 -15.72
C TYR A 230 -24.71 14.07 -16.38
N ASP A 231 -25.61 14.90 -16.91
CA ASP A 231 -26.86 14.52 -17.57
C ASP A 231 -26.74 14.34 -19.11
N CYS A 232 -25.53 14.33 -19.66
CA CYS A 232 -25.26 14.19 -21.10
C CYS A 232 -24.97 12.72 -21.47
N GLU A 233 -25.84 12.07 -22.25
CA GLU A 233 -25.67 10.65 -22.64
C GLU A 233 -24.64 10.43 -23.78
N ASP A 234 -24.19 11.49 -24.47
CA ASP A 234 -23.27 11.44 -25.63
C ASP A 234 -21.81 11.78 -25.25
N GLY A 235 -21.08 10.80 -24.71
CA GLY A 235 -19.75 10.97 -24.09
C GLY A 235 -18.56 11.44 -24.96
N GLU A 236 -18.77 11.84 -26.22
CA GLU A 236 -17.70 12.44 -27.04
C GLU A 236 -17.52 13.95 -26.77
N GLU A 237 -18.56 14.70 -26.38
CA GLU A 237 -18.49 16.15 -26.20
C GLU A 237 -17.81 16.58 -24.87
N ASP A 238 -17.92 15.73 -23.84
CA ASP A 238 -17.25 15.93 -22.53
C ASP A 238 -15.73 15.83 -22.63
N SER A 239 -15.20 14.87 -23.40
CA SER A 239 -13.75 14.66 -23.58
C SER A 239 -13.06 15.91 -24.12
N MET A 240 -13.61 16.48 -25.19
CA MET A 240 -13.13 17.73 -25.80
C MET A 240 -13.28 18.95 -24.85
N THR A 241 -14.16 18.87 -23.86
CA THR A 241 -14.36 19.93 -22.85
C THR A 241 -13.34 19.83 -21.73
N ALA A 242 -13.06 18.61 -21.24
CA ALA A 242 -12.05 18.34 -20.22
C ALA A 242 -10.63 18.76 -20.68
N GLU A 243 -10.23 18.44 -21.92
CA GLU A 243 -8.93 18.86 -22.48
C GLU A 243 -8.75 20.38 -22.48
N LYS A 244 -9.79 21.14 -22.85
CA LYS A 244 -9.76 22.61 -22.88
C LYS A 244 -9.63 23.20 -21.48
N GLN A 245 -10.35 22.63 -20.49
CA GLN A 245 -10.23 23.06 -19.10
C GLN A 245 -8.85 22.74 -18.53
N LEU A 246 -8.30 21.55 -18.81
CA LEU A 246 -6.95 21.18 -18.40
C LEU A 246 -5.90 22.13 -18.99
N ALA A 247 -5.94 22.40 -20.29
CA ALA A 247 -5.01 23.34 -20.93
C ALA A 247 -5.11 24.78 -20.36
N ALA A 248 -6.30 25.23 -19.97
CA ALA A 248 -6.49 26.51 -19.29
C ALA A 248 -5.90 26.50 -17.86
N SER A 249 -6.06 25.41 -17.13
CA SER A 249 -5.48 25.18 -15.79
C SER A 249 -3.94 25.18 -15.84
N GLU A 250 -3.36 24.48 -16.81
CA GLU A 250 -1.92 24.50 -17.06
C GLU A 250 -1.40 25.90 -17.42
N HIS A 251 -2.13 26.64 -18.26
CA HIS A 251 -1.77 28.01 -18.60
C HIS A 251 -1.82 28.94 -17.37
N PHE A 252 -2.80 28.75 -16.47
CA PHE A 252 -2.85 29.45 -15.19
C PHE A 252 -1.60 29.18 -14.34
N TRP A 253 -1.25 27.91 -14.08
CA TRP A 253 -0.06 27.57 -13.29
C TRP A 253 1.24 28.06 -13.95
N ARG A 254 1.38 27.92 -15.28
CA ARG A 254 2.52 28.47 -16.04
C ARG A 254 2.62 29.99 -15.92
N SER A 255 1.49 30.72 -15.88
CA SER A 255 1.48 32.19 -15.68
C SER A 255 2.00 32.63 -14.31
N LEU A 256 1.96 31.72 -13.32
CA LEU A 256 2.54 31.91 -11.98
C LEU A 256 3.99 31.43 -11.86
N GLY A 257 4.60 30.96 -12.96
CA GLY A 257 6.01 30.56 -13.06
C GLY A 257 6.29 29.05 -13.01
N PHE A 258 5.25 28.21 -12.92
CA PHE A 258 5.38 26.75 -12.93
C PHE A 258 5.74 26.22 -14.33
N ARG A 259 6.20 24.96 -14.42
CA ARG A 259 6.66 24.30 -15.66
C ARG A 259 6.17 22.84 -15.71
N ARG A 260 6.04 22.26 -16.90
CA ARG A 260 5.93 20.79 -17.10
C ARG A 260 7.34 20.18 -17.13
N ASP A 261 7.44 18.88 -16.83
CA ASP A 261 8.71 18.15 -16.81
C ASP A 261 8.97 17.20 -18.01
N TRP A 262 7.99 16.64 -18.74
CA TRP A 262 8.26 15.70 -19.85
C TRP A 262 7.15 15.63 -20.93
N ASP A 263 7.49 15.18 -22.16
CA ASP A 263 6.62 14.92 -23.35
C ASP A 263 7.38 13.97 -24.35
N GLU A 264 6.71 13.14 -25.20
CA GLU A 264 7.32 12.03 -26.01
C GLU A 264 6.69 11.82 -27.43
N PRO A 265 7.40 11.28 -28.49
CA PRO A 265 6.87 11.10 -29.87
C PRO A 265 7.00 9.70 -30.58
N GLU A 266 6.25 9.45 -31.68
CA GLU A 266 5.99 8.12 -32.32
C GLU A 266 6.86 7.61 -33.54
N ARG A 267 6.79 6.28 -33.81
CA ARG A 267 6.49 5.54 -35.11
C ARG A 267 7.57 4.95 -36.10
N SER A 268 7.58 3.60 -36.20
CA SER A 268 7.56 2.70 -37.42
C SER A 268 8.79 2.57 -38.39
N LYS A 269 9.08 1.48 -39.15
CA LYS A 269 8.62 0.04 -39.24
C LYS A 269 9.54 -0.83 -40.19
N GLU A 270 9.75 -2.13 -39.86
CA GLU A 270 10.02 -3.35 -40.73
C GLU A 270 11.28 -3.41 -41.68
N LYS A 271 11.95 -4.55 -42.04
CA LYS A 271 12.04 -6.00 -41.67
C LYS A 271 13.35 -6.62 -42.31
N GLU A 272 14.20 -7.42 -41.63
CA GLU A 272 14.25 -8.93 -41.48
C GLU A 272 14.58 -9.73 -42.78
N PRO A 273 14.99 -11.04 -42.76
CA PRO A 273 15.40 -11.97 -41.67
C PRO A 273 16.79 -12.69 -41.95
N ILE A 274 17.30 -13.77 -41.32
CA ILE A 274 16.90 -14.69 -40.23
C ILE A 274 18.15 -15.22 -39.47
N ARG A 275 18.10 -15.38 -38.13
CA ARG A 275 18.76 -16.44 -37.30
C ARG A 275 18.34 -16.23 -35.84
N GLU A 276 17.38 -17.02 -35.36
CA GLU A 276 16.50 -16.69 -34.22
C GLU A 276 17.20 -16.15 -32.96
N PRO A 277 17.14 -14.82 -32.70
CA PRO A 277 17.67 -14.19 -31.50
C PRO A 277 16.53 -13.88 -30.51
N LEU A 278 16.81 -13.06 -29.49
CA LEU A 278 15.82 -12.57 -28.53
C LEU A 278 14.59 -11.96 -29.23
N GLN A 279 14.80 -11.26 -30.36
CA GLN A 279 13.75 -10.72 -31.23
C GLN A 279 12.71 -11.76 -31.69
N THR A 280 13.03 -13.05 -31.78
CA THR A 280 12.05 -14.10 -32.17
C THR A 280 10.95 -14.25 -31.12
N VAL A 281 11.34 -14.26 -29.85
CA VAL A 281 10.43 -14.31 -28.71
C VAL A 281 9.62 -13.01 -28.69
N LEU A 282 10.29 -11.86 -28.76
CA LEU A 282 9.64 -10.54 -28.83
C LEU A 282 8.61 -10.45 -29.97
N ASN A 283 8.94 -10.95 -31.17
CA ASN A 283 8.06 -10.97 -32.33
C ASN A 283 6.83 -11.87 -32.08
N SER A 284 7.02 -13.08 -31.53
CA SER A 284 5.89 -14.00 -31.23
C SER A 284 4.92 -13.47 -30.18
N LEU A 285 5.39 -12.63 -29.25
CA LEU A 285 4.57 -11.99 -28.23
C LEU A 285 3.85 -10.74 -28.76
N SER A 286 4.42 -10.06 -29.76
CA SER A 286 3.80 -8.89 -30.40
C SER A 286 2.72 -9.20 -31.46
N ASP A 287 2.55 -10.47 -31.84
CA ASP A 287 1.36 -10.97 -32.57
C ASP A 287 0.22 -11.36 -31.60
N SER A 288 0.44 -11.31 -30.27
CA SER A 288 -0.62 -11.51 -29.26
C SER A 288 -1.45 -10.24 -29.05
N SER A 289 -2.34 -10.24 -28.05
CA SER A 289 -3.19 -9.10 -27.73
C SER A 289 -2.39 -7.84 -27.35
N ALA A 290 -2.98 -6.66 -27.50
CA ALA A 290 -2.27 -5.39 -27.30
C ALA A 290 -1.72 -5.16 -25.88
N LEU A 291 -2.15 -5.95 -24.89
CA LEU A 291 -1.63 -5.93 -23.52
C LEU A 291 -0.32 -6.74 -23.40
N ASP A 292 -0.17 -7.80 -24.19
CA ASP A 292 0.97 -8.74 -24.12
C ASP A 292 2.25 -8.17 -24.76
N GLY A 293 2.12 -7.22 -25.68
CA GLY A 293 3.25 -6.62 -26.42
C GLY A 293 3.97 -5.49 -25.68
N GLU A 294 3.45 -5.00 -24.56
CA GLU A 294 3.93 -3.76 -23.94
C GLU A 294 5.33 -3.89 -23.29
N CYS A 295 5.56 -4.97 -22.54
CA CYS A 295 6.87 -5.31 -21.97
C CYS A 295 7.97 -5.43 -23.06
N VAL A 296 7.60 -6.01 -24.21
CA VAL A 296 8.47 -6.14 -25.38
C VAL A 296 8.84 -4.77 -25.94
N ARG A 297 7.85 -3.88 -26.10
CA ARG A 297 7.98 -2.53 -26.63
C ARG A 297 8.91 -1.67 -25.76
N GLN A 298 8.67 -1.65 -24.45
CA GLN A 298 9.46 -0.87 -23.49
C GLN A 298 10.95 -1.25 -23.51
N LEU A 299 11.27 -2.55 -23.60
CA LEU A 299 12.66 -3.01 -23.73
C LEU A 299 13.33 -2.56 -25.03
N GLN A 300 12.61 -2.56 -26.16
CA GLN A 300 13.11 -2.11 -27.45
C GLN A 300 13.31 -0.58 -27.50
N GLU A 301 12.45 0.18 -26.84
CA GLU A 301 12.54 1.64 -26.74
C GLU A 301 13.64 2.10 -25.76
N THR A 302 13.87 1.35 -24.69
CA THR A 302 14.92 1.65 -23.68
C THR A 302 16.33 1.32 -24.18
N PHE A 303 16.47 0.36 -25.10
CA PHE A 303 17.76 -0.09 -25.66
C PHE A 303 17.77 -0.03 -27.20
N PRO A 304 17.64 1.17 -27.80
CA PRO A 304 17.59 1.32 -29.25
C PRO A 304 18.92 0.97 -29.90
N SER A 305 18.87 0.21 -31.00
CA SER A 305 20.06 -0.20 -31.74
C SER A 305 20.65 0.96 -32.56
N GLU A 306 21.98 0.97 -32.74
CA GLU A 306 22.61 1.92 -33.66
C GLU A 306 22.08 1.69 -35.09
N ALA A 307 21.60 2.77 -35.72
CA ALA A 307 20.79 2.76 -36.94
C ALA A 307 21.49 2.27 -38.24
N ASN A 308 22.62 1.57 -38.14
CA ASN A 308 23.37 0.98 -39.26
C ASN A 308 23.94 -0.44 -38.96
N ALA A 309 23.57 -1.10 -37.85
CA ALA A 309 24.09 -2.43 -37.50
C ALA A 309 23.34 -3.57 -38.24
N PRO A 310 24.01 -4.40 -39.08
CA PRO A 310 23.34 -5.36 -39.97
C PRO A 310 23.31 -6.81 -39.42
N SER A 311 23.08 -6.99 -38.12
CA SER A 311 23.08 -8.29 -37.43
C SER A 311 21.88 -8.43 -36.50
N PRO A 312 21.44 -9.68 -36.18
CA PRO A 312 20.39 -9.91 -35.20
C PRO A 312 20.74 -9.30 -33.84
N MET A 313 19.71 -8.81 -33.15
CA MET A 313 19.84 -8.09 -31.89
C MET A 313 20.34 -9.01 -30.76
N TYR A 314 21.67 -9.08 -30.62
CA TYR A 314 22.29 -9.31 -29.33
C TYR A 314 21.99 -8.08 -28.48
N VAL A 315 20.99 -8.23 -27.61
CA VAL A 315 20.86 -7.41 -26.41
C VAL A 315 22.10 -7.75 -25.57
N ASP A 316 23.14 -6.92 -25.63
CA ASP A 316 24.31 -7.09 -24.78
C ASP A 316 23.86 -6.88 -23.33
N GLU A 317 24.00 -7.92 -22.51
CA GLU A 317 23.66 -7.92 -21.08
C GLU A 317 24.40 -6.81 -20.31
N ASN A 318 25.50 -6.28 -20.86
CA ASN A 318 26.33 -5.22 -20.31
C ASN A 318 25.98 -3.82 -20.85
N LEU A 319 25.13 -3.71 -21.88
CA LEU A 319 24.62 -2.44 -22.38
C LEU A 319 23.85 -1.74 -21.27
N ARG A 320 24.00 -0.42 -21.12
CA ARG A 320 23.31 0.35 -20.09
C ARG A 320 22.57 1.53 -20.72
N ASN A 321 21.34 1.75 -20.27
CA ASN A 321 20.47 2.84 -20.73
C ASN A 321 20.90 4.21 -20.14
N ALA A 322 20.09 5.26 -20.35
CA ALA A 322 20.40 6.60 -19.88
C ALA A 322 20.46 6.72 -18.34
N GLU A 323 19.65 5.93 -17.63
CA GLU A 323 19.63 5.83 -16.15
C GLU A 323 20.78 4.95 -15.63
N GLY A 324 21.45 4.21 -16.53
CA GLY A 324 22.55 3.31 -16.22
C GLY A 324 22.14 1.86 -15.98
N HIS A 325 20.88 1.46 -16.20
CA HIS A 325 20.39 0.09 -16.03
C HIS A 325 20.72 -0.82 -17.21
N THR A 326 21.02 -2.10 -16.94
CA THR A 326 21.02 -3.16 -17.97
C THR A 326 19.61 -3.52 -18.44
N PRO A 327 19.45 -4.23 -19.56
CA PRO A 327 18.14 -4.72 -20.00
C PRO A 327 17.38 -5.53 -18.96
N LEU A 328 18.08 -6.36 -18.16
CA LEU A 328 17.47 -7.11 -17.07
C LEU A 328 17.10 -6.20 -15.88
N GLU A 329 17.99 -5.28 -15.49
CA GLU A 329 17.72 -4.30 -14.41
C GLU A 329 16.53 -3.38 -14.78
N ALA A 330 16.44 -2.94 -16.03
CA ALA A 330 15.36 -2.09 -16.55
C ALA A 330 14.03 -2.85 -16.63
N LEU A 331 14.03 -4.09 -17.13
CA LEU A 331 12.83 -4.93 -17.11
C LEU A 331 12.34 -5.15 -15.67
N GLN A 332 13.22 -5.55 -14.76
CA GLN A 332 12.87 -5.77 -13.35
C GLN A 332 12.32 -4.50 -12.70
N SER A 333 12.84 -3.32 -13.03
CA SER A 333 12.31 -2.03 -12.56
C SER A 333 10.90 -1.72 -13.09
N SER A 334 10.63 -1.98 -14.38
CA SER A 334 9.29 -1.78 -14.95
C SER A 334 8.27 -2.77 -14.38
N LEU A 335 8.64 -4.04 -14.30
CA LEU A 335 7.81 -5.10 -13.72
C LEU A 335 7.48 -4.83 -12.23
N GLU A 336 8.45 -4.34 -11.46
CA GLU A 336 8.21 -3.96 -10.06
C GLU A 336 7.28 -2.74 -9.93
N GLU A 337 7.31 -1.79 -10.86
CA GLU A 337 6.29 -0.73 -10.93
C GLU A 337 4.92 -1.30 -11.31
N ASN A 338 4.79 -2.08 -12.38
CA ASN A 338 3.52 -2.70 -12.80
C ASN A 338 2.89 -3.54 -11.67
N ARG A 339 3.74 -4.27 -10.92
CA ARG A 339 3.36 -5.12 -9.79
C ARG A 339 2.82 -4.34 -8.60
N THR A 340 3.39 -3.18 -8.31
CA THR A 340 3.03 -2.39 -7.11
C THR A 340 2.04 -1.27 -7.41
N ARG A 341 1.89 -0.85 -8.67
CA ARG A 341 1.18 0.38 -9.06
C ARG A 341 0.42 0.25 -10.38
N ARG A 342 -0.82 0.74 -10.38
CA ARG A 342 -1.60 1.00 -11.60
C ARG A 342 -1.70 2.50 -11.83
N ARG A 343 -0.99 3.01 -12.84
CA ARG A 343 -1.06 4.40 -13.28
C ARG A 343 -2.30 4.61 -14.15
N PHE A 344 -3.29 5.32 -13.63
CA PHE A 344 -4.35 5.95 -14.44
C PHE A 344 -3.96 7.41 -14.72
N ILE A 345 -4.61 8.03 -15.71
CA ILE A 345 -4.21 9.31 -16.37
C ILE A 345 -3.77 10.43 -15.39
N MET A 346 -4.40 10.54 -14.22
CA MET A 346 -4.11 11.55 -13.19
C MET A 346 -3.81 10.96 -11.80
N ALA A 347 -3.76 9.63 -11.64
CA ALA A 347 -3.70 8.97 -10.34
C ALA A 347 -2.96 7.62 -10.39
N THR A 348 -2.01 7.42 -9.47
CA THR A 348 -1.31 6.14 -9.29
C THR A 348 -1.92 5.41 -8.10
N THR A 349 -2.63 4.31 -8.37
CA THR A 349 -3.19 3.44 -7.32
C THR A 349 -2.12 2.41 -6.92
N VAL A 350 -1.95 2.15 -5.62
CA VAL A 350 -1.14 1.01 -5.15
C VAL A 350 -1.97 -0.26 -5.30
N ILE A 351 -1.42 -1.27 -5.98
CA ILE A 351 -2.12 -2.51 -6.34
C ILE A 351 -1.32 -3.78 -5.98
N SER A 352 -0.36 -3.69 -5.05
CA SER A 352 0.47 -4.85 -4.67
C SER A 352 -0.40 -6.04 -4.24
N ASP A 353 -1.50 -5.80 -3.54
CA ASP A 353 -2.42 -6.84 -3.09
C ASP A 353 -3.29 -7.44 -4.22
N ASP A 354 -3.47 -6.72 -5.34
CA ASP A 354 -4.23 -7.17 -6.53
C ASP A 354 -3.32 -7.92 -7.55
N PHE A 355 -2.09 -8.28 -7.19
CA PHE A 355 -1.12 -8.85 -8.15
C PHE A 355 -1.36 -10.34 -8.42
N GLU A 356 -2.02 -10.63 -9.54
CA GLU A 356 -2.28 -11.98 -10.06
C GLU A 356 -1.02 -12.70 -10.61
N GLY A 357 0.08 -11.97 -10.83
CA GLY A 357 1.31 -12.47 -11.47
C GLY A 357 1.67 -11.70 -12.74
N PHE A 358 2.91 -11.87 -13.22
CA PHE A 358 3.33 -11.36 -14.52
C PHE A 358 2.71 -12.16 -15.67
N SER A 359 2.46 -11.49 -16.79
CA SER A 359 1.96 -12.10 -18.04
C SER A 359 2.98 -13.07 -18.66
N SER A 360 2.49 -13.97 -19.53
CA SER A 360 3.35 -14.90 -20.28
C SER A 360 4.46 -14.18 -21.07
N SER A 361 4.19 -12.97 -21.57
CA SER A 361 5.19 -12.12 -22.23
C SER A 361 6.29 -11.63 -21.31
N GLU A 362 5.92 -11.12 -20.13
CA GLU A 362 6.84 -10.60 -19.13
C GLU A 362 7.71 -11.73 -18.56
N ILE A 363 7.11 -12.90 -18.30
CA ILE A 363 7.81 -14.14 -17.92
C ILE A 363 8.79 -14.57 -19.02
N ALA A 364 8.39 -14.53 -20.30
CA ALA A 364 9.26 -14.89 -21.42
C ALA A 364 10.41 -13.89 -21.63
N CYS A 365 10.19 -12.59 -21.40
CA CYS A 365 11.24 -11.57 -21.43
C CYS A 365 12.24 -11.77 -20.27
N LEU A 366 11.76 -12.03 -19.05
CA LEU A 366 12.59 -12.40 -17.90
C LEU A 366 13.41 -13.67 -18.18
N ALA A 367 12.77 -14.71 -18.72
CA ALA A 367 13.41 -15.97 -19.04
C ALA A 367 14.54 -15.81 -20.07
N ALA A 368 14.29 -15.07 -21.14
CA ALA A 368 15.28 -14.77 -22.17
C ALA A 368 16.47 -13.97 -21.64
N LEU A 369 16.22 -12.93 -20.82
CA LEU A 369 17.27 -12.08 -20.23
C LEU A 369 18.01 -12.72 -19.04
N THR A 370 17.50 -13.81 -18.49
CA THR A 370 18.20 -14.61 -17.46
C THR A 370 18.81 -15.90 -18.01
N GLY A 371 18.62 -16.20 -19.31
CA GLY A 371 19.09 -17.43 -19.94
C GLY A 371 18.42 -18.71 -19.38
N THR A 372 17.17 -18.61 -18.90
CA THR A 372 16.48 -19.72 -18.23
C THR A 372 15.38 -20.35 -19.08
N GLU A 373 15.21 -21.67 -18.95
CA GLU A 373 14.10 -22.40 -19.58
C GLU A 373 12.80 -22.14 -18.81
N ILE A 374 11.72 -21.89 -19.54
CA ILE A 374 10.34 -21.82 -19.04
C ILE A 374 9.45 -22.78 -19.82
N LEU A 375 8.27 -23.06 -19.27
CA LEU A 375 7.19 -23.74 -19.97
C LEU A 375 5.95 -22.83 -19.94
N ASP A 376 5.07 -22.96 -20.93
CA ASP A 376 3.74 -22.37 -20.79
C ASP A 376 3.03 -23.04 -19.62
N ILE A 377 2.43 -22.22 -18.76
CA ILE A 377 1.69 -22.62 -17.56
C ILE A 377 0.21 -22.28 -17.64
N ALA A 378 -0.24 -21.60 -18.71
CA ALA A 378 -1.66 -21.28 -18.93
C ALA A 378 -2.52 -22.54 -19.21
N GLU A 379 -1.92 -23.65 -19.65
CA GLU A 379 -2.58 -24.95 -19.79
C GLU A 379 -2.67 -25.76 -18.49
N LEU A 380 -2.01 -25.32 -17.39
CA LEU A 380 -2.00 -26.05 -16.12
C LEU A 380 -3.21 -25.71 -15.27
N SER A 381 -3.85 -26.72 -14.67
CA SER A 381 -4.90 -26.48 -13.67
C SER A 381 -4.29 -26.15 -12.30
N ASN A 382 -5.08 -25.53 -11.41
CA ASN A 382 -4.67 -25.29 -10.02
C ASN A 382 -4.31 -26.60 -9.29
N GLN A 383 -4.80 -27.76 -9.74
CA GLN A 383 -4.41 -29.08 -9.22
C GLN A 383 -3.01 -29.50 -9.71
N ASP A 384 -2.64 -29.19 -10.95
CA ASP A 384 -1.29 -29.42 -11.45
C ASP A 384 -0.29 -28.49 -10.73
N ILE A 385 -0.64 -27.21 -10.56
CA ILE A 385 0.15 -26.23 -9.80
C ILE A 385 0.29 -26.67 -8.32
N SER A 386 -0.78 -27.18 -7.70
CA SER A 386 -0.74 -27.82 -6.37
C SER A 386 0.25 -28.98 -6.32
N ALA A 387 0.12 -29.96 -7.21
CA ALA A 387 0.95 -31.16 -7.25
C ALA A 387 2.44 -30.82 -7.50
N ILE A 388 2.72 -29.90 -8.41
CA ILE A 388 4.07 -29.43 -8.76
C ILE A 388 4.70 -28.63 -7.60
N SER A 389 3.93 -27.78 -6.93
CA SER A 389 4.35 -27.08 -5.71
C SER A 389 4.62 -28.05 -4.54
N SER A 390 3.98 -29.22 -4.55
CA SER A 390 4.04 -30.23 -3.49
C SER A 390 5.05 -31.36 -3.72
N ALA A 391 5.57 -31.48 -4.94
CA ALA A 391 6.55 -32.49 -5.33
C ALA A 391 7.81 -32.47 -4.44
N THR A 392 8.38 -33.63 -4.16
CA THR A 392 9.64 -33.74 -3.41
C THR A 392 10.84 -33.53 -4.34
N ASP A 393 12.01 -33.23 -3.79
CA ASP A 393 13.24 -33.08 -4.58
C ASP A 393 13.61 -34.37 -5.32
N ASP A 394 13.24 -35.53 -4.77
CA ASP A 394 13.30 -36.83 -5.45
C ASP A 394 12.40 -36.87 -6.70
N MET A 395 11.16 -36.39 -6.62
CA MET A 395 10.27 -36.28 -7.79
C MET A 395 10.82 -35.30 -8.83
N VAL A 396 11.35 -34.15 -8.39
CA VAL A 396 11.99 -33.16 -9.28
C VAL A 396 13.21 -33.77 -10.00
N SER A 397 14.04 -34.54 -9.29
CA SER A 397 15.22 -35.20 -9.87
C SER A 397 14.88 -36.24 -10.94
N ARG A 398 13.69 -36.87 -10.84
CA ARG A 398 13.18 -37.86 -11.80
C ARG A 398 12.48 -37.22 -13.00
N PHE A 399 11.92 -36.02 -12.83
CA PHE A 399 11.15 -35.32 -13.85
C PHE A 399 11.60 -33.84 -13.96
N PRO A 400 12.69 -33.55 -14.72
CA PRO A 400 13.27 -32.21 -14.78
C PRO A 400 12.30 -31.09 -15.15
N LYS A 401 11.25 -31.37 -15.94
CA LYS A 401 10.17 -30.40 -16.25
C LYS A 401 9.47 -29.83 -15.01
N ILE A 402 9.41 -30.57 -13.90
CA ILE A 402 8.86 -30.05 -12.63
C ILE A 402 9.71 -28.88 -12.13
N ASN A 403 11.03 -28.90 -12.35
CA ASN A 403 11.91 -27.78 -12.03
C ASN A 403 11.65 -26.59 -12.96
N THR A 404 11.48 -26.83 -14.26
CA THR A 404 11.16 -25.78 -15.27
C THR A 404 9.83 -25.08 -14.95
N ILE A 405 8.78 -25.82 -14.55
CA ILE A 405 7.50 -25.24 -14.14
C ILE A 405 7.64 -24.46 -12.82
N ARG A 406 8.36 -25.01 -11.82
CA ARG A 406 8.68 -24.29 -10.57
C ARG A 406 9.45 -23.00 -10.81
N HIS A 407 10.36 -22.99 -11.79
CA HIS A 407 11.08 -21.79 -12.19
C HIS A 407 10.17 -20.77 -12.88
N THR A 408 9.28 -21.24 -13.77
CA THR A 408 8.27 -20.38 -14.41
C THR A 408 7.35 -19.71 -13.38
N LEU A 409 6.82 -20.47 -12.41
CA LEU A 409 6.01 -19.94 -11.29
C LEU A 409 6.80 -18.92 -10.43
N ARG A 410 8.10 -19.11 -10.25
CA ARG A 410 8.96 -18.14 -9.53
C ARG A 410 9.15 -16.85 -10.32
N LEU A 411 9.28 -16.93 -11.65
CA LEU A 411 9.28 -15.73 -12.49
C LEU A 411 7.93 -15.02 -12.41
N GLN A 412 6.81 -15.74 -12.61
CA GLN A 412 5.43 -15.19 -12.53
C GLN A 412 5.19 -14.35 -11.28
N TYR A 413 5.61 -14.85 -10.10
CA TYR A 413 5.39 -14.15 -8.82
C TYR A 413 6.58 -13.31 -8.36
N GLY A 414 7.55 -12.97 -9.22
CA GLY A 414 8.66 -12.06 -8.90
C GLY A 414 9.68 -12.57 -7.87
N CYS A 415 9.81 -13.88 -7.70
CA CYS A 415 10.73 -14.48 -6.74
C CYS A 415 12.21 -14.28 -7.14
N THR A 416 12.93 -13.44 -6.37
CA THR A 416 14.37 -13.19 -6.59
C THR A 416 15.30 -14.17 -5.88
N CYS A 417 14.85 -14.87 -4.83
CA CYS A 417 15.72 -15.80 -4.06
C CYS A 417 15.89 -17.19 -4.70
N GLY A 418 15.12 -17.54 -5.73
CA GLY A 418 15.10 -18.88 -6.32
C GLY A 418 14.52 -20.00 -5.45
N GLU A 419 14.14 -19.74 -4.20
CA GLU A 419 13.64 -20.75 -3.25
C GLU A 419 12.14 -20.66 -2.89
N CYS A 420 11.39 -19.68 -3.39
CA CYS A 420 9.97 -19.53 -3.03
C CYS A 420 9.14 -20.80 -3.36
N LEU A 421 8.24 -21.15 -2.45
CA LEU A 421 7.27 -22.24 -2.55
C LEU A 421 6.05 -21.77 -3.36
N GLY A 422 5.62 -22.55 -4.35
CA GLY A 422 4.59 -22.13 -5.30
C GLY A 422 4.96 -20.91 -6.14
N GLY A 423 6.23 -20.47 -6.09
CA GLY A 423 6.70 -19.23 -6.71
C GLY A 423 6.47 -17.98 -5.84
N PHE A 424 5.35 -17.88 -5.12
CA PHE A 424 5.04 -16.71 -4.29
C PHE A 424 5.67 -16.76 -2.88
N LEU A 425 5.47 -17.84 -2.12
CA LEU A 425 5.76 -17.87 -0.68
C LEU A 425 7.26 -17.93 -0.37
N SER A 426 7.81 -16.85 0.21
CA SER A 426 9.24 -16.71 0.49
C SER A 426 9.76 -17.68 1.56
N PRO A 427 11.08 -17.99 1.58
CA PRO A 427 11.72 -18.74 2.66
C PRO A 427 11.54 -18.12 4.05
N LYS A 428 11.56 -16.78 4.17
CA LYS A 428 11.23 -16.03 5.40
C LYS A 428 9.75 -16.13 5.75
N MET A 429 8.85 -15.84 4.79
CA MET A 429 7.40 -15.94 5.03
C MET A 429 6.99 -17.35 5.50
N ARG A 430 7.52 -18.40 4.85
CA ARG A 430 7.31 -19.81 5.24
C ARG A 430 7.81 -20.08 6.66
N PHE A 431 8.87 -19.42 7.10
CA PHE A 431 9.38 -19.52 8.48
C PHE A 431 8.48 -18.77 9.47
N ALA A 432 8.05 -17.54 9.15
CA ALA A 432 7.08 -16.78 9.95
C ALA A 432 5.75 -17.54 10.14
N LEU A 433 5.20 -18.10 9.05
CA LEU A 433 4.03 -18.97 9.09
C LEU A 433 4.27 -20.23 9.94
N LEU A 434 5.47 -20.82 9.90
CA LEU A 434 5.79 -22.00 10.70
C LEU A 434 5.84 -21.66 12.20
N CYS A 435 6.50 -20.56 12.57
CA CYS A 435 6.53 -20.06 13.94
C CYS A 435 5.12 -19.77 14.46
N GLN A 436 4.29 -19.06 13.69
CA GLN A 436 2.88 -18.84 14.06
C GLN A 436 2.08 -20.14 14.13
N ALA A 437 2.30 -21.11 13.22
CA ALA A 437 1.57 -22.38 13.21
C ALA A 437 1.88 -23.24 14.44
N GLN A 438 3.13 -23.24 14.91
CA GLN A 438 3.56 -23.91 16.13
C GLN A 438 3.04 -23.15 17.38
N TYR A 439 3.28 -21.84 17.45
CA TYR A 439 2.85 -20.99 18.58
C TYR A 439 1.33 -21.02 18.79
N ARG A 440 0.54 -20.80 17.72
CA ARG A 440 -0.93 -20.82 17.79
C ARG A 440 -1.45 -22.21 18.13
N HIS A 441 -0.83 -23.31 17.67
CA HIS A 441 -1.21 -24.65 18.12
C HIS A 441 -1.08 -24.77 19.65
N ASP A 442 0.07 -24.37 20.22
CA ASP A 442 0.33 -24.56 21.64
C ASP A 442 -0.58 -23.66 22.50
N THR A 443 -0.70 -22.37 22.20
CA THR A 443 -1.58 -21.44 22.92
C THR A 443 -3.06 -21.83 22.81
N LEU A 444 -3.56 -22.17 21.60
CA LEU A 444 -4.95 -22.60 21.43
C LEU A 444 -5.23 -23.91 22.17
N ASN A 445 -4.25 -24.82 22.24
CA ASN A 445 -4.35 -26.11 22.93
C ASN A 445 -4.37 -25.96 24.46
N GLU A 446 -3.50 -25.10 25.03
CA GLU A 446 -3.53 -24.75 26.45
C GLU A 446 -4.87 -24.14 26.85
N ALA A 447 -5.45 -23.29 26.01
CA ALA A 447 -6.76 -22.71 26.25
C ALA A 447 -7.91 -23.75 26.29
N LEU A 448 -7.76 -24.97 25.74
CA LEU A 448 -8.84 -25.98 25.68
C LEU A 448 -9.31 -26.52 27.05
N HIS A 449 -8.69 -26.09 28.16
CA HIS A 449 -9.20 -26.29 29.52
C HIS A 449 -10.40 -25.39 29.86
N ALA A 450 -10.53 -24.23 29.20
CA ALA A 450 -11.63 -23.29 29.38
C ALA A 450 -12.99 -23.84 28.94
N SER A 451 -14.07 -23.21 29.43
CA SER A 451 -15.42 -23.46 28.94
C SER A 451 -15.55 -23.06 27.45
N GLY A 452 -16.56 -23.58 26.77
CA GLY A 452 -16.57 -23.50 25.31
C GLY A 452 -16.89 -22.12 24.73
N SER A 453 -17.76 -21.35 25.40
CA SER A 453 -18.04 -19.96 25.09
C SER A 453 -16.88 -19.05 25.44
N GLU A 454 -16.26 -19.25 26.61
CA GLU A 454 -15.06 -18.56 27.07
C GLU A 454 -13.87 -18.76 26.11
N TRP A 455 -13.62 -19.98 25.62
CA TRP A 455 -12.59 -20.22 24.60
C TRP A 455 -12.88 -19.46 23.30
N VAL A 456 -14.14 -19.43 22.85
CA VAL A 456 -14.52 -18.69 21.63
C VAL A 456 -14.43 -17.17 21.83
N ALA A 457 -14.70 -16.67 23.04
CA ALA A 457 -14.56 -15.26 23.37
C ALA A 457 -13.08 -14.82 23.47
N MET A 458 -12.24 -15.61 24.14
CA MET A 458 -10.80 -15.31 24.29
C MET A 458 -10.05 -15.35 22.96
N ASN A 459 -10.42 -16.28 22.07
CA ASN A 459 -9.78 -16.47 20.76
C ASN A 459 -10.64 -15.90 19.61
N ALA A 460 -11.49 -14.90 19.89
CA ALA A 460 -12.38 -14.32 18.88
C ALA A 460 -11.64 -13.76 17.63
N PRO A 461 -10.44 -13.13 17.75
CA PRO A 461 -9.66 -12.70 16.58
C PRO A 461 -9.21 -13.87 15.70
N GLU A 462 -8.66 -14.93 16.28
CA GLU A 462 -8.20 -16.13 15.56
C GLU A 462 -9.32 -16.81 14.75
N LEU A 463 -10.57 -16.65 15.20
CA LEU A 463 -11.74 -17.29 14.61
C LEU A 463 -12.43 -16.43 13.53
N VAL A 464 -11.94 -15.23 13.22
CA VAL A 464 -12.62 -14.30 12.28
C VAL A 464 -12.86 -14.90 10.89
N TYR A 465 -11.92 -15.72 10.40
CA TYR A 465 -11.98 -16.39 9.09
C TYR A 465 -12.90 -17.62 9.05
N LEU A 466 -13.60 -17.95 10.14
CA LEU A 466 -14.56 -19.05 10.20
C LEU A 466 -16.00 -18.57 9.98
N ALA A 467 -16.71 -19.22 9.06
CA ALA A 467 -18.15 -19.03 8.88
C ALA A 467 -18.89 -19.14 10.22
N THR A 468 -19.82 -18.21 10.47
CA THR A 468 -20.49 -18.04 11.78
C THR A 468 -21.11 -19.31 12.37
N PRO A 469 -21.74 -20.23 11.59
CA PRO A 469 -22.22 -21.51 12.13
C PRO A 469 -21.13 -22.42 12.70
N VAL A 470 -19.89 -22.32 12.19
CA VAL A 470 -18.72 -23.08 12.68
C VAL A 470 -18.26 -22.53 14.03
N ARG A 471 -18.18 -21.19 14.16
CA ARG A 471 -17.91 -20.49 15.43
C ARG A 471 -18.96 -20.81 16.49
N GLN A 472 -20.24 -20.86 16.10
CA GLN A 472 -21.33 -21.28 16.98
C GLN A 472 -21.19 -22.75 17.42
N ASN A 473 -20.78 -23.67 16.52
CA ASN A 473 -20.51 -25.07 16.88
C ASN A 473 -19.40 -25.19 17.96
N MET A 474 -18.36 -24.35 17.88
CA MET A 474 -17.23 -24.34 18.81
C MET A 474 -17.62 -23.96 20.25
N ASN A 475 -18.66 -23.14 20.44
CA ASN A 475 -19.13 -22.72 21.77
C ASN A 475 -19.53 -23.91 22.67
N THR A 476 -20.06 -24.99 22.09
CA THR A 476 -20.46 -26.20 22.85
C THR A 476 -19.53 -27.38 22.59
N ASN A 477 -18.94 -27.49 21.40
CA ASN A 477 -18.24 -28.70 20.99
C ASN A 477 -16.71 -28.62 21.11
N LYS A 478 -16.13 -29.23 22.17
CA LYS A 478 -14.67 -29.30 22.37
C LYS A 478 -13.92 -29.98 21.23
N SER A 479 -14.54 -30.91 20.49
CA SER A 479 -13.88 -31.56 19.34
C SER A 479 -13.71 -30.62 18.13
N MET A 480 -14.57 -29.61 17.97
CA MET A 480 -14.36 -28.56 16.95
C MET A 480 -13.14 -27.70 17.29
N ARG A 481 -13.03 -27.29 18.56
CA ARG A 481 -11.94 -26.46 19.06
C ARG A 481 -10.59 -27.18 18.95
N GLN A 482 -10.54 -28.44 19.39
CA GLN A 482 -9.34 -29.30 19.21
C GLN A 482 -9.04 -29.57 17.73
N GLY A 483 -10.04 -29.76 16.86
CA GLY A 483 -9.82 -29.97 15.43
C GLY A 483 -9.24 -28.75 14.70
N PHE A 484 -9.68 -27.54 15.05
CA PHE A 484 -9.10 -26.28 14.60
C PHE A 484 -7.66 -26.10 15.11
N THR A 485 -7.44 -26.33 16.41
CA THR A 485 -6.12 -26.30 17.05
C THR A 485 -5.13 -27.28 16.39
N ASN A 486 -5.58 -28.51 16.13
CA ASN A 486 -4.76 -29.54 15.48
C ASN A 486 -4.46 -29.21 14.01
N MET A 487 -5.31 -28.43 13.34
CA MET A 487 -5.05 -27.98 11.97
C MET A 487 -3.77 -27.13 11.87
N CYS A 488 -3.52 -26.24 12.84
CA CYS A 488 -2.28 -25.46 12.91
C CYS A 488 -1.03 -26.36 12.89
N LYS A 489 -1.07 -27.50 13.61
CA LYS A 489 0.01 -28.50 13.65
C LYS A 489 0.19 -29.26 12.33
N HIS A 490 -0.89 -29.52 11.60
CA HIS A 490 -0.79 -30.15 10.27
C HIS A 490 -0.24 -29.15 9.23
N ILE A 491 -0.59 -27.87 9.35
CA ILE A 491 -0.05 -26.77 8.53
C ILE A 491 1.46 -26.58 8.81
N ALA A 492 1.87 -26.57 10.09
CA ALA A 492 3.29 -26.53 10.48
C ALA A 492 4.09 -27.65 9.78
N ARG A 493 3.56 -28.89 9.77
CA ARG A 493 4.18 -30.04 9.09
C ARG A 493 4.26 -29.90 7.57
N CYS A 494 3.33 -29.20 6.92
CA CYS A 494 3.49 -28.86 5.50
C CYS A 494 4.68 -27.90 5.29
N LEU A 495 4.77 -26.85 6.10
CA LEU A 495 5.80 -25.81 6.02
C LEU A 495 7.21 -26.34 6.35
N GLU A 496 7.31 -27.22 7.36
CA GLU A 496 8.52 -28.01 7.69
C GLU A 496 9.02 -28.82 6.50
N LYS A 497 8.11 -29.48 5.77
CA LYS A 497 8.42 -30.31 4.58
C LYS A 497 8.58 -29.50 3.28
N LYS A 498 8.75 -28.18 3.37
CA LYS A 498 8.79 -27.24 2.23
C LYS A 498 7.61 -27.41 1.25
N ARG A 499 6.39 -27.67 1.74
CA ARG A 499 5.15 -27.73 0.93
C ARG A 499 4.23 -26.56 1.21
N VAL A 500 3.53 -26.09 0.18
CA VAL A 500 2.43 -25.11 0.32
C VAL A 500 1.29 -25.77 1.13
N PRO A 501 0.77 -25.14 2.21
CA PRO A 501 -0.19 -25.76 3.13
C PRO A 501 -1.65 -25.67 2.62
N ASN A 502 -1.92 -26.19 1.43
CA ASN A 502 -3.27 -26.22 0.85
C ASN A 502 -4.12 -27.41 1.37
N GLU A 503 -5.41 -27.45 1.02
CA GLU A 503 -6.29 -28.55 1.46
C GLU A 503 -5.76 -29.93 1.04
N GLU A 504 -5.26 -30.06 -0.20
CA GLU A 504 -4.75 -31.33 -0.71
C GLU A 504 -3.52 -31.83 0.09
N THR A 505 -2.53 -30.97 0.31
CA THR A 505 -1.30 -31.35 1.03
C THR A 505 -1.55 -31.61 2.50
N VAL A 506 -2.36 -30.78 3.16
CA VAL A 506 -2.72 -30.92 4.58
C VAL A 506 -3.54 -32.19 4.78
N LEU A 507 -4.54 -32.46 3.93
CA LEU A 507 -5.31 -33.70 4.00
C LEU A 507 -4.49 -34.95 3.61
N HIS A 508 -3.54 -34.83 2.67
CA HIS A 508 -2.60 -35.92 2.40
C HIS A 508 -1.77 -36.23 3.64
N LEU A 509 -1.04 -35.26 4.20
CA LEU A 509 -0.16 -35.50 5.37
C LEU A 509 -0.97 -36.00 6.57
N TYR A 510 -2.14 -35.42 6.83
CA TYR A 510 -3.08 -35.90 7.85
C TYR A 510 -3.40 -37.40 7.68
N ARG A 511 -3.83 -37.81 6.48
CA ARG A 511 -4.23 -39.20 6.20
C ARG A 511 -3.05 -40.18 6.12
N SER A 512 -1.87 -39.74 5.66
CA SER A 512 -0.71 -40.62 5.44
C SER A 512 0.21 -40.75 6.64
N GLU A 513 0.21 -39.79 7.58
CA GLU A 513 1.20 -39.71 8.66
C GLU A 513 0.61 -39.52 10.06
N THR A 514 -0.72 -39.33 10.22
CA THR A 514 -1.32 -39.10 11.55
C THR A 514 -2.35 -40.15 11.93
N SER A 515 -2.00 -40.97 12.92
CA SER A 515 -2.95 -41.82 13.66
C SER A 515 -3.69 -40.98 14.71
N GLU A 516 -4.43 -39.95 14.26
CA GLU A 516 -5.20 -39.09 15.17
C GLU A 516 -6.37 -39.86 15.79
N TRP A 517 -6.37 -39.98 17.13
CA TRP A 517 -7.47 -40.58 17.87
C TRP A 517 -7.78 -39.80 19.16
N PRO A 518 -9.05 -39.37 19.38
CA PRO A 518 -10.16 -39.38 18.43
C PRO A 518 -9.91 -38.45 17.21
N PRO A 519 -10.52 -38.71 16.04
CA PRO A 519 -10.25 -38.01 14.77
C PRO A 519 -10.90 -36.62 14.70
N VAL A 520 -10.49 -35.72 15.60
CA VAL A 520 -11.06 -34.38 15.79
C VAL A 520 -10.79 -33.44 14.62
N THR A 521 -9.66 -33.58 13.92
CA THR A 521 -9.37 -32.80 12.70
C THR A 521 -10.40 -33.13 11.61
N ALA A 522 -10.69 -34.42 11.40
CA ALA A 522 -11.74 -34.84 10.47
C ALA A 522 -13.14 -34.35 10.89
N HIS A 523 -13.44 -34.31 12.20
CA HIS A 523 -14.75 -33.85 12.69
C HIS A 523 -14.94 -32.33 12.53
N TYR A 524 -13.87 -31.53 12.66
CA TYR A 524 -13.85 -30.10 12.33
C TYR A 524 -14.18 -29.87 10.85
N LEU A 525 -13.49 -30.59 9.94
CA LEU A 525 -13.72 -30.52 8.50
C LEU A 525 -15.15 -30.93 8.10
N GLN A 526 -15.65 -32.04 8.67
CA GLN A 526 -17.02 -32.55 8.43
C GLN A 526 -18.14 -31.61 8.90
N ARG A 527 -17.81 -30.56 9.67
CA ARG A 527 -18.76 -29.57 10.21
C ARG A 527 -18.54 -28.16 9.65
N GLY A 528 -17.93 -28.07 8.46
CA GLY A 528 -17.74 -26.80 7.73
C GLY A 528 -16.49 -26.01 8.13
N GLY A 529 -15.63 -26.55 9.00
CA GLY A 529 -14.29 -26.03 9.17
C GLY A 529 -13.45 -26.25 7.92
N THR A 530 -12.62 -25.29 7.53
CA THR A 530 -11.75 -25.39 6.35
C THR A 530 -10.27 -25.35 6.73
N VAL A 531 -9.40 -25.81 5.84
CA VAL A 531 -7.93 -25.59 5.97
C VAL A 531 -7.61 -24.11 5.74
N ALA A 532 -8.27 -23.49 4.75
CA ALA A 532 -8.02 -22.11 4.35
C ALA A 532 -8.27 -21.10 5.49
N ALA A 533 -9.34 -21.24 6.27
CA ALA A 533 -9.59 -20.34 7.40
C ALA A 533 -8.45 -20.32 8.44
N VAL A 534 -7.82 -21.48 8.67
CA VAL A 534 -6.69 -21.61 9.59
C VAL A 534 -5.42 -21.03 8.97
N VAL A 535 -5.20 -21.23 7.66
CA VAL A 535 -4.06 -20.63 6.96
C VAL A 535 -4.17 -19.09 6.87
N MET A 536 -5.37 -18.54 6.64
CA MET A 536 -5.61 -17.09 6.65
C MET A 536 -5.36 -16.48 8.03
N MET A 537 -5.79 -17.14 9.11
CA MET A 537 -5.43 -16.75 10.48
C MET A 537 -3.91 -16.70 10.70
N LEU A 538 -3.18 -17.69 10.19
CA LEU A 538 -1.73 -17.76 10.30
C LEU A 538 -0.99 -16.71 9.44
N PHE A 539 -1.46 -16.45 8.21
CA PHE A 539 -0.96 -15.35 7.39
C PHE A 539 -1.19 -14.00 8.08
N ASN A 540 -2.39 -13.77 8.63
CA ASN A 540 -2.71 -12.53 9.33
C ASN A 540 -1.79 -12.29 10.54
N HIS A 541 -1.52 -13.30 11.37
CA HIS A 541 -0.57 -13.15 12.48
C HIS A 541 0.90 -13.04 12.03
N ALA A 542 1.29 -13.69 10.93
CA ALA A 542 2.64 -13.55 10.38
C ALA A 542 2.86 -12.13 9.81
N MET A 543 1.85 -11.57 9.15
CA MET A 543 1.83 -10.19 8.65
C MET A 543 1.86 -9.17 9.80
N HIS A 544 1.06 -9.36 10.85
CA HIS A 544 1.07 -8.47 12.03
C HIS A 544 2.40 -8.48 12.80
N GLY A 545 3.17 -9.57 12.75
CA GLY A 545 4.50 -9.66 13.36
C GLY A 545 5.66 -9.26 12.45
N ASP A 546 5.40 -8.94 11.18
CA ASP A 546 6.42 -8.60 10.19
C ASP A 546 7.08 -7.24 10.46
N GLU A 547 8.33 -7.06 10.00
CA GLU A 547 9.09 -5.81 10.17
C GLU A 547 8.56 -4.63 9.33
N TRP A 548 7.84 -4.88 8.22
CA TRP A 548 7.36 -3.83 7.30
C TRP A 548 5.83 -3.76 7.27
N ALA A 549 5.14 -4.90 7.32
CA ALA A 549 3.67 -5.00 7.33
C ALA A 549 3.05 -5.02 8.74
N GLY A 550 3.87 -5.09 9.80
CA GLY A 550 3.43 -5.32 11.18
C GLY A 550 4.20 -4.53 12.23
N ASP A 551 4.35 -5.12 13.42
CA ASP A 551 5.02 -4.53 14.59
C ASP A 551 6.51 -4.93 14.75
N GLY A 552 7.03 -5.80 13.87
CA GLY A 552 8.41 -6.29 13.90
C GLY A 552 8.72 -7.37 14.93
N THR A 553 7.76 -7.81 15.75
CA THR A 553 8.00 -8.78 16.84
C THR A 553 8.54 -10.13 16.36
N HIS A 554 8.28 -10.54 15.12
CA HIS A 554 8.86 -11.76 14.55
C HIS A 554 10.37 -11.62 14.30
N LEU A 555 10.83 -10.44 13.86
CA LEU A 555 12.26 -10.16 13.67
C LEU A 555 12.98 -10.09 15.02
N ASP A 556 12.43 -9.37 16.00
CA ASP A 556 12.99 -9.28 17.36
C ASP A 556 13.12 -10.65 18.04
N SER A 557 12.19 -11.58 17.75
CA SER A 557 12.15 -12.92 18.36
C SER A 557 13.05 -13.96 17.67
N HIS A 558 13.38 -13.77 16.39
CA HIS A 558 14.03 -14.79 15.55
C HIS A 558 15.10 -14.23 14.60
N GLU A 559 15.70 -13.10 14.95
CA GLU A 559 16.67 -12.37 14.12
C GLU A 559 17.79 -13.28 13.58
N ASP A 560 18.31 -14.16 14.45
CA ASP A 560 19.37 -15.11 14.11
C ASP A 560 18.91 -16.18 13.11
N GLU A 561 17.67 -16.67 13.17
CA GLU A 561 17.10 -17.62 12.19
C GLU A 561 16.84 -16.92 10.85
N ILE A 562 16.24 -15.73 10.90
CA ILE A 562 15.87 -14.95 9.71
C ILE A 562 17.11 -14.55 8.90
N LYS A 563 18.21 -14.15 9.57
CA LYS A 563 19.52 -13.87 8.94
C LYS A 563 20.14 -15.06 8.21
N LYS A 564 19.71 -16.30 8.48
CA LYS A 564 20.20 -17.52 7.79
C LYS A 564 19.39 -17.84 6.52
N LEU A 565 18.28 -17.15 6.27
CA LEU A 565 17.40 -17.36 5.11
C LEU A 565 17.75 -16.39 3.98
N PRO A 566 17.65 -16.79 2.70
CA PRO A 566 17.93 -15.88 1.59
C PRO A 566 16.85 -14.81 1.48
N VAL A 567 17.29 -13.56 1.28
CA VAL A 567 16.40 -12.41 1.04
C VAL A 567 15.67 -12.58 -0.30
N CYS A 568 14.38 -12.31 -0.31
CA CYS A 568 13.53 -12.33 -1.51
C CYS A 568 12.72 -11.04 -1.63
N ARG A 569 12.42 -10.60 -2.86
CA ARG A 569 11.45 -9.51 -3.09
C ARG A 569 10.08 -9.81 -2.46
N ASN A 570 9.71 -11.08 -2.36
CA ASN A 570 8.42 -11.51 -1.78
C ASN A 570 8.42 -11.60 -0.24
N ASP A 571 9.51 -11.28 0.46
CA ASP A 571 9.62 -11.51 1.92
C ASP A 571 8.50 -10.87 2.77
N HIS A 572 7.89 -9.78 2.27
CA HIS A 572 6.86 -9.00 2.97
C HIS A 572 5.53 -8.94 2.20
N GLU A 573 5.36 -9.73 1.13
CA GLU A 573 4.19 -9.68 0.24
C GLU A 573 3.07 -10.61 0.74
N PHE A 574 2.54 -10.28 1.93
CA PHE A 574 1.50 -11.04 2.60
C PHE A 574 0.16 -10.99 1.87
N GLY A 575 -0.23 -9.86 1.27
CA GLY A 575 -1.45 -9.73 0.46
C GLY A 575 -1.44 -10.64 -0.76
N ILE A 576 -0.43 -10.51 -1.63
CA ILE A 576 -0.19 -11.42 -2.77
C ILE A 576 -0.26 -12.88 -2.32
N SER A 577 0.46 -13.23 -1.26
CA SER A 577 0.51 -14.62 -0.78
C SER A 577 -0.81 -15.14 -0.21
N MET A 578 -1.69 -14.26 0.27
CA MET A 578 -3.05 -14.60 0.70
C MET A 578 -3.99 -14.74 -0.49
N VAL A 579 -4.00 -13.79 -1.43
CA VAL A 579 -4.82 -13.84 -2.66
C VAL A 579 -4.47 -15.09 -3.48
N GLN A 580 -3.20 -15.30 -3.78
CA GLN A 580 -2.72 -16.50 -4.48
C GLN A 580 -3.02 -17.81 -3.73
N TYR A 581 -3.08 -17.78 -2.39
CA TYR A 581 -3.52 -18.96 -1.63
C TYR A 581 -5.03 -19.21 -1.79
N VAL A 582 -5.86 -18.17 -1.82
CA VAL A 582 -7.31 -18.28 -2.02
C VAL A 582 -7.64 -18.70 -3.45
N ASP A 583 -7.02 -18.13 -4.47
CA ASP A 583 -7.34 -18.45 -5.87
C ASP A 583 -6.86 -19.84 -6.28
N LEU A 584 -5.66 -20.24 -5.84
CA LEU A 584 -5.11 -21.57 -6.16
C LEU A 584 -5.77 -22.68 -5.32
N PHE A 585 -6.20 -22.40 -4.08
CA PHE A 585 -6.56 -23.46 -3.10
C PHE A 585 -7.84 -23.23 -2.29
N GLY A 586 -8.41 -22.03 -2.30
CA GLY A 586 -9.62 -21.67 -1.56
C GLY A 586 -10.89 -22.00 -2.34
N ARG A 587 -11.49 -23.17 -2.07
CA ARG A 587 -12.88 -23.43 -2.49
C ARG A 587 -13.84 -22.56 -1.68
N GLU A 588 -14.44 -21.56 -2.33
CA GLU A 588 -15.52 -20.71 -1.82
C GLU A 588 -15.35 -20.32 -0.34
N ILE A 589 -14.34 -19.49 -0.05
CA ILE A 589 -14.43 -18.62 1.12
C ILE A 589 -15.54 -17.60 0.80
N GLY A 590 -16.78 -17.97 1.09
CA GLY A 590 -17.94 -17.11 0.89
C GLY A 590 -17.73 -15.78 1.60
N ALA A 591 -17.97 -14.68 0.88
CA ALA A 591 -17.67 -13.33 1.35
C ALA A 591 -18.25 -13.10 2.77
N CYS A 592 -17.37 -12.68 3.68
CA CYS A 592 -17.68 -12.41 5.09
C CYS A 592 -18.09 -10.94 5.31
#